data_AF-A0A1F1DX62-F1
#
_entry.id   AF-A0A1F1DX62-F1
#
_cell.length_a   1.000
_cell.length_b   1.000
_cell.length_c   1.000
_cell.angle_alpha   90.00
_cell.angle_beta   90.00
_cell.angle_gamma   90.00
#
_symmetry.space_group_name_H-M   'P 1'
#
loop_
_entity.id
_entity.type
_entity.pdbx_description
1 polymer ?
#
loop_
_entity_poly.entity_id
_entity_poly.type
_entity_poly.pdbx_seq_one_letter_code
_entity_poly.pdbx_strand_id
1 'polypeptide(L)'
;MRRSEVIANTAKKFKSSGYKVELLCISAPYELTAINLFSRFAGEVQSIGNGRLADFESHRQACIGIPKTLDDAYEDKDIDRIRLYSIFGIDLIADYKRVNGQWSINEKPSEMIETSRNAQLQNPRIVFPILDRGLAALGIIQEESIRKELLKQIQALMKTIPSLYRG
;
A
#
# COMPACT_ATOMS: atom_id res chain seq x y z
N MET A 1 -4.03 -7.10 6.42
CA MET A 1 -4.11 -8.09 5.31
C MET A 1 -2.75 -8.70 4.95
N ARG A 2 -1.79 -8.82 5.89
CA ARG A 2 -0.48 -9.44 5.59
C ARG A 2 -0.56 -10.97 5.51
N ARG A 3 -1.53 -11.56 6.21
CA ARG A 3 -1.66 -12.98 6.48
C ARG A 3 -3.04 -13.43 6.02
N SER A 4 -3.11 -14.29 5.01
CA SER A 4 -4.37 -14.69 4.39
C SER A 4 -5.25 -15.51 5.33
N GLU A 5 -4.65 -16.34 6.17
CA GLU A 5 -5.34 -17.16 7.15
C GLU A 5 -6.10 -16.33 8.19
N VAL A 6 -5.59 -15.14 8.54
CA VAL A 6 -6.29 -14.23 9.47
C VAL A 6 -7.51 -13.63 8.79
N ILE A 7 -7.40 -13.29 7.50
CA ILE A 7 -8.49 -12.73 6.71
C ILE A 7 -9.59 -13.78 6.50
N ALA A 8 -9.25 -14.99 6.04
CA ALA A 8 -10.20 -16.07 5.83
C ALA A 8 -10.96 -16.43 7.13
N ASN A 9 -10.25 -16.58 8.25
CA ASN A 9 -10.88 -16.86 9.54
C ASN A 9 -11.82 -15.74 9.99
N THR A 10 -11.48 -14.48 9.71
CA THR A 10 -12.32 -13.33 10.04
C THR A 10 -13.56 -13.29 9.14
N ALA A 11 -13.39 -13.48 7.84
CA ALA A 11 -14.47 -13.53 6.86
C ALA A 11 -15.49 -14.61 7.22
N LYS A 12 -15.02 -15.83 7.51
CA LYS A 12 -15.86 -16.95 7.93
C LYS A 12 -16.74 -16.62 9.13
N LYS A 13 -16.20 -15.94 10.15
CA LYS A 13 -16.97 -15.53 11.35
C LYS A 13 -18.06 -14.51 11.01
N PHE A 14 -17.79 -13.57 10.12
CA PHE A 14 -18.79 -12.62 9.66
C PHE A 14 -19.87 -13.31 8.82
N LYS A 15 -19.47 -14.20 7.89
CA LYS A 15 -20.41 -14.99 7.08
C LYS A 15 -21.30 -15.89 7.92
N SER A 16 -20.74 -16.59 8.91
CA SER A 16 -21.53 -17.44 9.83
C SER A 16 -22.54 -16.63 10.66
N SER A 17 -22.32 -15.32 10.78
CA SER A 17 -23.20 -14.39 11.50
C SER A 17 -24.17 -13.66 10.56
N GLY A 18 -24.24 -14.04 9.28
CA GLY A 18 -25.18 -13.47 8.30
C GLY A 18 -24.73 -12.17 7.62
N TYR A 19 -23.48 -11.72 7.84
CA TYR A 19 -22.97 -10.51 7.20
C TYR A 19 -22.47 -10.78 5.78
N LYS A 20 -22.47 -9.74 4.95
CA LYS A 20 -21.65 -9.69 3.73
C LYS A 20 -20.24 -9.26 4.09
N VAL A 21 -19.24 -9.86 3.44
CA VAL A 21 -17.83 -9.57 3.67
C VAL A 21 -17.23 -8.93 2.43
N GLU A 22 -16.66 -7.76 2.64
CA GLU A 22 -16.00 -7.00 1.60
C GLU A 22 -14.58 -6.65 2.04
N LEU A 23 -13.63 -6.83 1.12
CA LEU A 23 -12.24 -6.41 1.30
C LEU A 23 -11.99 -5.12 0.54
N LEU A 24 -11.49 -4.11 1.25
CA LEU A 24 -10.99 -2.88 0.65
C LEU A 24 -9.47 -2.85 0.82
N CYS A 25 -8.75 -2.70 -0.29
CA CYS A 25 -7.30 -2.67 -0.29
C CYS A 25 -6.76 -1.45 -1.01
N ILE A 26 -5.77 -0.80 -0.40
CA ILE A 26 -4.96 0.24 -1.05
C ILE A 26 -3.76 -0.45 -1.71
N SER A 27 -3.71 -0.37 -3.03
CA SER A 27 -2.61 -0.86 -3.87
C SER A 27 -1.46 0.15 -3.90
N ALA A 28 -0.84 0.42 -2.75
CA ALA A 28 0.25 1.39 -2.69
C ALA A 28 1.60 0.75 -3.09
N PRO A 29 2.41 1.40 -3.94
CA PRO A 29 3.81 1.02 -4.20
C PRO A 29 4.67 1.10 -2.95
N TYR A 30 5.63 0.18 -2.81
CA TYR A 30 6.51 0.11 -1.64
C TYR A 30 7.38 1.37 -1.48
N GLU A 31 7.93 1.88 -2.57
CA GLU A 31 8.81 3.04 -2.61
C GLU A 31 8.10 4.28 -2.06
N LEU A 32 6.82 4.43 -2.41
CA LEU A 32 5.97 5.52 -1.96
C LEU A 32 5.61 5.38 -0.48
N THR A 33 5.24 4.17 -0.03
CA THR A 33 4.85 3.96 1.36
C THR A 33 6.04 3.94 2.32
N ALA A 34 7.22 3.54 1.87
CA ALA A 34 8.45 3.59 2.65
C ALA A 34 8.82 5.03 3.05
N ILE A 35 8.70 6.00 2.12
CA ILE A 35 8.90 7.42 2.44
C ILE A 35 7.84 7.92 3.42
N ASN A 36 6.57 7.52 3.24
CA ASN A 36 5.50 7.93 4.15
C ASN A 36 5.70 7.45 5.60
N LEU A 37 6.47 6.38 5.85
CA LEU A 37 6.83 5.99 7.23
C LEU A 37 7.61 7.10 7.94
N PHE A 38 8.54 7.75 7.24
CA PHE A 38 9.31 8.86 7.77
C PHE A 38 8.50 10.14 7.87
N SER A 39 7.67 10.42 6.87
CA SER A 39 6.77 11.59 6.92
C SER A 39 5.83 11.51 8.12
N ARG A 40 5.31 10.31 8.44
CA ARG A 40 4.53 10.07 9.66
C ARG A 40 5.37 10.30 10.92
N PHE A 41 6.56 9.70 10.99
CA PHE A 41 7.47 9.86 12.12
C PHE A 41 7.85 11.34 12.36
N ALA A 42 8.17 12.08 11.31
CA ALA A 42 8.44 13.51 11.38
C ALA A 42 7.23 14.30 11.87
N GLY A 43 6.03 13.96 11.42
CA GLY A 43 4.78 14.56 11.91
C GLY A 43 4.54 14.28 13.40
N GLU A 44 4.87 13.09 13.90
CA GLU A 44 4.84 12.77 15.34
C GLU A 44 5.85 13.63 16.11
N VAL A 45 7.10 13.66 15.66
CA VAL A 45 8.15 14.49 16.30
C VAL A 45 7.74 15.97 16.36
N GLN A 46 7.16 16.49 15.29
CA GLN A 46 6.72 17.88 15.22
C GLN A 46 5.51 18.16 16.11
N SER A 47 4.57 17.22 16.23
CA SER A 47 3.30 17.42 16.96
C SER A 47 3.42 17.18 18.47
N ILE A 48 4.20 16.18 18.90
CA ILE A 48 4.27 15.77 20.31
C ILE A 48 5.71 15.68 20.84
N GLY A 49 6.71 16.13 20.08
CA GLY A 49 8.11 16.20 20.50
C GLY A 49 8.86 14.88 20.46
N ASN A 50 8.18 13.77 20.16
CA ASN A 50 8.77 12.45 19.96
C ASN A 50 7.99 11.68 18.88
N GLY A 51 8.56 10.59 18.38
CA GLY A 51 7.89 9.74 17.40
C GLY A 51 8.44 8.32 17.44
N ARG A 52 7.71 7.39 16.84
CA ARG A 52 8.20 6.01 16.68
C ARG A 52 8.17 5.61 15.21
N LEU A 53 9.37 5.50 14.64
CA LEU A 53 9.51 4.99 13.28
C LEU A 53 8.99 3.54 13.21
N ALA A 54 8.17 3.28 12.19
CA ALA A 54 7.64 1.94 11.98
C ALA A 54 8.74 1.00 11.49
N ASP A 55 8.64 -0.27 11.85
CA ASP A 55 9.57 -1.31 11.43
C ASP A 55 9.48 -1.56 9.91
N PHE A 56 10.62 -1.47 9.22
CA PHE A 56 10.71 -1.63 7.77
C PHE A 56 10.46 -3.05 7.32
N GLU A 57 10.86 -4.04 8.11
CA GLU A 57 10.68 -5.44 7.74
C GLU A 57 9.20 -5.80 7.78
N SER A 58 8.49 -5.41 8.83
CA SER A 58 7.05 -5.57 8.93
C SER A 58 6.30 -4.88 7.80
N HIS A 59 6.73 -3.68 7.40
CA HIS A 59 6.20 -2.95 6.25
C HIS A 59 6.45 -3.71 4.93
N ARG A 60 7.70 -4.15 4.68
CA ARG A 60 8.07 -4.93 3.49
C ARG A 60 7.25 -6.23 3.40
N GLN A 61 7.13 -6.96 4.50
CA GLN A 61 6.34 -8.17 4.58
C GLN A 61 4.86 -7.92 4.30
N ALA A 62 4.31 -6.77 4.71
CA ALA A 62 2.95 -6.38 4.33
C ALA A 62 2.83 -6.13 2.82
N CYS A 63 3.77 -5.39 2.21
CA CYS A 63 3.75 -5.10 0.77
C CYS A 63 3.82 -6.37 -0.10
N ILE A 64 4.61 -7.36 0.33
CA ILE A 64 4.76 -8.66 -0.32
C ILE A 64 3.54 -9.57 -0.06
N GLY A 65 3.03 -9.58 1.17
CA GLY A 65 1.95 -10.49 1.57
C GLY A 65 0.56 -10.11 1.06
N ILE A 66 0.31 -8.82 0.80
CA ILE A 66 -1.00 -8.31 0.35
C ILE A 66 -1.45 -8.94 -0.98
N PRO A 67 -0.65 -8.95 -2.06
CA PRO A 67 -1.05 -9.59 -3.33
C PRO A 67 -1.50 -11.04 -3.14
N LYS A 68 -0.68 -11.86 -2.46
CA LYS A 68 -1.04 -13.24 -2.14
C LYS A 68 -2.33 -13.34 -1.34
N THR A 69 -2.48 -12.47 -0.33
CA THR A 69 -3.70 -12.47 0.51
C THR A 69 -4.95 -12.16 -0.28
N LEU A 70 -4.86 -11.30 -1.30
CA LEU A 70 -6.00 -10.98 -2.15
C LEU A 70 -6.32 -12.08 -3.15
N ASP A 71 -5.30 -12.77 -3.67
CA ASP A 71 -5.52 -13.96 -4.51
C ASP A 71 -6.15 -15.09 -3.70
N ASP A 72 -5.68 -15.34 -2.47
CA ASP A 72 -6.30 -16.31 -1.57
C ASP A 72 -7.76 -15.91 -1.26
N ALA A 73 -8.04 -14.61 -1.08
CA ALA A 73 -9.40 -14.11 -0.86
C ALA A 73 -10.29 -14.18 -2.11
N TYR A 74 -9.71 -14.12 -3.30
CA TYR A 74 -10.40 -14.31 -4.57
C TYR A 74 -10.90 -15.77 -4.70
N GLU A 75 -10.13 -16.74 -4.21
CA GLU A 75 -10.57 -18.13 -4.17
C GLU A 75 -11.53 -18.44 -2.99
N ASP A 76 -11.61 -17.54 -2.01
CA ASP A 76 -12.44 -17.73 -0.81
C ASP A 76 -13.93 -17.42 -1.07
N LYS A 77 -14.78 -18.42 -0.84
CA LYS A 77 -16.25 -18.31 -0.96
C LYS A 77 -16.89 -17.42 0.10
N ASP A 78 -16.18 -17.18 1.21
CA ASP A 78 -16.64 -16.35 2.31
C ASP A 78 -16.41 -14.85 2.05
N ILE A 79 -15.81 -14.49 0.90
CA ILE A 79 -15.61 -13.12 0.43
C ILE A 79 -16.60 -12.80 -0.69
N ASP A 80 -17.39 -11.74 -0.51
CA ASP A 80 -18.44 -11.34 -1.46
C ASP A 80 -17.96 -10.30 -2.47
N ARG A 81 -16.97 -9.47 -2.08
CA ARG A 81 -16.47 -8.35 -2.90
C ARG A 81 -15.04 -7.96 -2.54
N ILE A 82 -14.24 -7.58 -3.54
CA ILE A 82 -12.89 -7.02 -3.35
C ILE A 82 -12.81 -5.70 -4.11
N ARG A 83 -12.47 -4.61 -3.43
CA ARG A 83 -12.21 -3.31 -4.04
C ARG A 83 -10.75 -2.91 -3.86
N LEU A 84 -10.11 -2.60 -4.97
CA LEU A 84 -8.73 -2.13 -5.02
C LEU A 84 -8.72 -0.64 -5.33
N TYR A 85 -7.97 0.15 -4.56
CA TYR A 85 -7.81 1.58 -4.78
C TYR A 85 -6.34 1.96 -4.91
N SER A 86 -6.07 3.03 -5.65
CA SER A 86 -4.73 3.64 -5.69
C SER A 86 -4.37 4.22 -4.32
N ILE A 87 -3.08 4.54 -4.13
CA ILE A 87 -2.59 5.20 -2.92
C ILE A 87 -3.41 6.47 -2.64
N PHE A 88 -3.69 6.70 -1.36
CA PHE A 88 -4.62 7.72 -0.87
C PHE A 88 -6.10 7.54 -1.26
N GLY A 89 -6.46 6.44 -1.91
CA GLY A 89 -7.85 6.16 -2.29
C GLY A 89 -8.36 7.04 -3.43
N ILE A 90 -7.45 7.60 -4.24
CA ILE A 90 -7.79 8.57 -5.29
C ILE A 90 -8.65 7.92 -6.37
N ASP A 91 -8.25 6.73 -6.81
CA ASP A 91 -8.89 6.02 -7.92
C ASP A 91 -9.31 4.63 -7.49
N LEU A 92 -10.49 4.21 -7.94
CA LEU A 92 -10.91 2.80 -7.92
C LEU A 92 -10.20 2.06 -9.07
N ILE A 93 -9.32 1.13 -8.72
CA ILE A 93 -8.56 0.32 -9.69
C ILE A 93 -9.41 -0.82 -10.20
N ALA A 94 -10.07 -1.55 -9.29
CA ALA A 94 -10.85 -2.73 -9.60
C ALA A 94 -11.95 -2.96 -8.57
N ASP A 95 -13.07 -3.50 -9.02
CA ASP A 95 -14.24 -3.78 -8.21
C ASP A 95 -14.76 -5.20 -8.54
N TYR A 96 -14.19 -6.19 -7.85
CA TYR A 96 -14.52 -7.59 -7.99
C TYR A 96 -15.83 -7.89 -7.26
N LYS A 97 -16.87 -8.27 -7.98
CA LYS A 97 -18.16 -8.68 -7.42
C LYS A 97 -18.46 -10.12 -7.78
N ARG A 98 -19.07 -10.87 -6.87
CA ARG A 98 -19.67 -12.15 -7.23
C ARG A 98 -21.04 -11.94 -7.90
N VAL A 99 -21.16 -12.33 -9.16
CA VAL A 99 -22.42 -12.37 -9.92
C VAL A 99 -22.69 -13.82 -10.27
N ASN A 100 -23.82 -14.38 -9.81
CA ASN A 100 -24.16 -15.79 -10.00
C ASN A 100 -23.05 -16.78 -9.55
N GLY A 101 -22.35 -16.44 -8.47
CA GLY A 101 -21.28 -17.27 -7.90
C GLY A 101 -19.91 -17.12 -8.57
N GLN A 102 -19.82 -16.40 -9.69
CA GLN A 102 -18.57 -16.13 -10.41
C GLN A 102 -18.12 -14.69 -10.20
N TRP A 103 -16.81 -14.43 -10.31
CA TRP A 103 -16.28 -13.08 -10.24
C TRP A 103 -16.58 -12.28 -11.51
N SER A 104 -16.81 -10.98 -11.35
CA SER A 104 -17.03 -10.05 -12.47
C SER A 104 -15.76 -9.69 -13.24
N ILE A 105 -14.58 -10.04 -12.71
CA ILE A 105 -13.25 -9.81 -13.26
C ILE A 105 -12.52 -11.14 -13.12
N ASN A 106 -11.89 -11.62 -14.19
CA ASN A 106 -11.23 -12.93 -14.22
C ASN A 106 -9.75 -12.84 -13.83
N GLU A 107 -9.12 -11.69 -14.07
CA GLU A 107 -7.74 -11.38 -13.73
C GLU A 107 -7.54 -11.37 -12.21
N LYS A 108 -6.47 -12.00 -11.74
CA LYS A 108 -6.20 -12.08 -10.31
C LYS A 108 -5.95 -10.70 -9.69
N PRO A 109 -6.37 -10.45 -8.44
CA PRO A 109 -6.09 -9.19 -7.76
C PRO A 109 -4.60 -8.81 -7.72
N SER A 110 -3.70 -9.79 -7.61
CA SER A 110 -2.25 -9.55 -7.62
C SER A 110 -1.75 -8.89 -8.91
N GLU A 111 -2.25 -9.32 -10.07
CA GLU A 111 -1.91 -8.76 -11.39
C GLU A 111 -2.40 -7.31 -11.53
N MET A 112 -3.63 -7.03 -11.04
CA MET A 112 -4.17 -5.67 -10.99
C MET A 112 -3.38 -4.76 -10.06
N ILE A 113 -2.92 -5.30 -8.92
CA ILE A 113 -2.05 -4.57 -7.98
C ILE A 113 -0.72 -4.22 -8.62
N GLU A 114 -0.06 -5.18 -9.27
CA GLU A 114 1.25 -4.95 -9.89
C GLU A 114 1.17 -3.87 -10.98
N THR A 115 0.20 -4.01 -11.89
CA THR A 115 -0.06 -3.03 -12.94
C THR A 115 -0.32 -1.64 -12.36
N SER A 116 -1.19 -1.57 -11.35
CA SER A 116 -1.51 -0.31 -10.69
C SER A 116 -0.31 0.31 -9.97
N ARG A 117 0.49 -0.48 -9.27
CA ARG A 117 1.68 0.02 -8.55
C ARG A 117 2.69 0.62 -9.53
N ASN A 118 2.92 -0.06 -10.64
CA ASN A 118 3.80 0.44 -11.71
C ASN A 118 3.27 1.75 -12.28
N ALA A 119 1.97 1.84 -12.59
CA ALA A 119 1.36 3.08 -13.08
C ALA A 119 1.47 4.25 -12.09
N GLN A 120 1.31 3.98 -10.79
CA GLN A 120 1.42 5.01 -9.75
C GLN A 120 2.83 5.56 -9.58
N LEU A 121 3.87 4.72 -9.74
CA LEU A 121 5.27 5.18 -9.74
C LEU A 121 5.59 6.11 -10.91
N GLN A 122 4.79 6.05 -11.99
CA GLN A 122 4.93 6.92 -13.15
C GLN A 122 4.03 8.17 -13.08
N ASN A 123 3.22 8.32 -12.04
CA ASN A 123 2.24 9.40 -11.94
C ASN A 123 2.79 10.59 -11.13
N PRO A 124 3.10 11.74 -11.76
CA PRO A 124 3.66 12.89 -11.06
C PRO A 124 2.72 13.46 -9.98
N ARG A 125 1.40 13.33 -10.16
CA ARG A 125 0.40 13.79 -9.17
C ARG A 125 0.47 13.00 -7.86
N ILE A 126 1.01 11.79 -7.89
CA ILE A 126 1.20 10.93 -6.72
C ILE A 126 2.63 11.06 -6.19
N VAL A 127 3.61 10.99 -7.09
CA VAL A 127 5.03 10.91 -6.74
C VAL A 127 5.54 12.21 -6.13
N PHE A 128 5.26 13.37 -6.74
CA PHE A 128 5.80 14.64 -6.26
C PHE A 128 5.32 15.01 -4.85
N PRO A 129 4.03 14.89 -4.49
CA PRO A 129 3.61 15.14 -3.11
C PRO A 129 4.29 14.25 -2.07
N ILE A 130 4.67 13.02 -2.44
CA ILE A 130 5.37 12.09 -1.53
C ILE A 130 6.84 12.47 -1.41
N LEU A 131 7.49 12.85 -2.51
CA LEU A 131 8.85 13.39 -2.49
C LEU A 131 8.92 14.67 -1.64
N ASP A 132 8.00 15.60 -1.82
CA ASP A 132 7.95 16.86 -1.05
C ASP A 132 7.82 16.58 0.45
N ARG A 133 6.95 15.63 0.84
CA ARG A 133 6.83 15.21 2.24
C ARG A 133 8.11 14.55 2.76
N GLY A 134 8.77 13.73 1.95
CA GLY A 134 10.05 13.12 2.30
C GLY A 134 11.15 14.17 2.52
N LEU A 135 11.25 15.16 1.63
CA LEU A 135 12.20 16.25 1.75
C LEU A 135 11.90 17.14 2.96
N ALA A 136 10.63 17.44 3.24
CA ALA A 136 10.22 18.15 4.44
C ALA A 136 10.56 17.36 5.72
N ALA A 137 10.35 16.04 5.72
CA ALA A 137 10.70 15.17 6.84
C ALA A 137 12.22 15.19 7.13
N LEU A 138 13.08 15.29 6.10
CA LEU A 138 14.52 15.50 6.31
C LEU A 138 14.83 16.80 7.06
N GLY A 139 14.01 17.85 6.95
CA GLY A 139 14.20 19.09 7.72
C GLY A 139 13.90 18.90 9.21
N ILE A 140 12.99 17.99 9.55
CA ILE A 140 12.48 17.78 10.90
C ILE A 140 13.32 16.74 11.66
N ILE A 141 13.64 15.63 11.01
CA ILE A 141 14.32 14.49 11.63
C ILE A 141 15.76 14.87 11.95
N GLN A 142 16.12 14.89 13.23
CA GLN A 142 17.48 15.21 13.69
C GLN A 142 18.40 13.98 13.72
N GLU A 143 17.85 12.79 13.96
CA GLU A 143 18.65 11.56 14.09
C GLU A 143 19.28 11.15 12.76
N GLU A 144 20.62 11.13 12.70
CA GLU A 144 21.38 10.95 11.45
C GLU A 144 21.14 9.59 10.78
N SER A 145 21.01 8.53 11.57
CA SER A 145 20.69 7.16 11.10
C SER A 145 19.37 7.15 10.31
N ILE A 146 18.32 7.77 10.87
CA ILE A 146 16.99 7.85 10.27
C ILE A 146 17.03 8.73 9.01
N ARG A 147 17.72 9.87 9.05
CA ARG A 147 17.91 10.73 7.87
C ARG A 147 18.60 9.99 6.72
N LYS A 148 19.67 9.24 7.02
CA LYS A 148 20.39 8.43 6.02
C LYS A 148 19.48 7.38 5.39
N GLU A 149 18.62 6.74 6.18
CA GLU A 149 17.67 5.76 5.64
C GLU A 149 16.59 6.42 4.78
N LEU A 150 16.04 7.57 5.19
CA LEU A 150 15.09 8.33 4.37
C LEU A 150 15.72 8.77 3.03
N LEU A 151 16.97 9.25 3.04
CA LEU A 151 17.69 9.59 1.82
C LEU A 151 17.82 8.40 0.86
N LYS A 152 18.10 7.19 1.37
CA LYS A 152 18.12 5.98 0.54
C LYS A 152 16.76 5.69 -0.09
N GLN A 153 15.67 5.84 0.66
CA GLN A 153 14.32 5.62 0.13
C GLN A 153 13.94 6.66 -0.92
N ILE A 154 14.31 7.93 -0.73
CA ILE A 154 14.13 8.98 -1.74
C ILE A 154 14.93 8.65 -3.00
N GLN A 155 16.20 8.26 -2.86
CA GLN A 155 17.03 7.84 -4.00
C GLN A 155 16.46 6.62 -4.72
N ALA A 156 15.92 5.65 -3.99
CA ALA A 156 15.26 4.49 -4.57
C ALA A 156 14.02 4.88 -5.39
N LEU A 157 13.17 5.77 -4.86
CA LEU A 157 12.03 6.31 -5.60
C LEU A 157 12.47 7.10 -6.84
N MET A 158 13.51 7.93 -6.75
CA MET A 158 14.00 8.68 -7.91
C MET A 158 14.44 7.76 -9.06
N LYS A 159 14.98 6.58 -8.75
CA LYS A 159 15.38 5.58 -9.76
C LYS A 159 14.19 4.98 -10.51
N THR A 160 12.98 5.01 -9.95
CA THR A 160 11.78 4.45 -10.60
C THR A 160 11.07 5.46 -11.52
N ILE A 161 11.54 6.72 -11.55
CA ILE A 161 10.98 7.80 -12.38
C ILE A 161 11.85 7.98 -13.64
N PRO A 162 11.44 7.46 -14.82
CA PRO A 162 12.24 7.49 -16.04
C PRO A 162 12.47 8.91 -16.57
N SER A 163 11.59 9.86 -16.26
CA SER A 163 11.72 11.26 -16.69
C SER A 163 12.89 12.00 -16.06
N LEU A 164 13.50 11.47 -14.99
CA LEU A 164 14.68 12.06 -14.33
C LEU A 164 16.01 11.60 -14.91
N TYR A 165 16.01 10.63 -15.84
CA TYR A 165 17.22 10.13 -16.52
C TYR A 165 17.47 10.77 -17.88
N ARG A 166 16.65 11.72 -18.31
CA ARG A 166 16.86 12.50 -19.53
C ARG A 166 17.44 13.87 -19.15
N GLY A 167 18.72 13.88 -18.81
CA GLY A 167 19.53 15.07 -18.55
C GLY A 167 20.96 14.82 -18.99
#